data_AF-A0A0C2VS41-F1
#
_entry.id   AF-A0A0C2VS41-F1
#
_cell.length_a   1.000
_cell.length_b   1.000
_cell.length_c   1.000
_cell.angle_alpha   90.00
_cell.angle_beta   90.00
_cell.angle_gamma   90.00
#
_symmetry.space_group_name_H-M   'P 1'
#
loop_
_entity.id
_entity.type
_entity.pdbx_description
1 polymer ?
#
loop_
_entity_poly.entity_id
_entity_poly.type
_entity_poly.pdbx_seq_one_letter_code
_entity_poly.pdbx_strand_id
1 'polypeptide(L)'
;MEDVKDYEIKALKKQIFISNLKAWIIGIILVAEIIFIGSFFSKMGTFGEESLSENKVAVVRYNQEVTEEFTTTIMERMDEIKEDETYKSVLFIMGSPGGSPTASEELSEYLKAFQKEMPITMYVDSIAASGGYYIASSIKPLIANKNAIVGSIGVIMPHYNFGQLAKTVGS
;
A
#
# COMPACT_ATOMS: atom_id res chain seq x y z
N MET A 1 86.90 -24.93 -16.64
CA MET A 1 86.44 -24.15 -15.46
C MET A 1 85.43 -23.06 -15.83
N GLU A 2 85.34 -22.65 -17.11
CA GLU A 2 84.39 -21.64 -17.60
C GLU A 2 82.94 -22.15 -17.64
N ASP A 3 82.71 -23.39 -18.12
CA ASP A 3 81.36 -23.96 -18.27
C ASP A 3 80.58 -24.14 -16.96
N VAL A 4 81.29 -24.32 -15.83
CA VAL A 4 80.67 -24.52 -14.51
C VAL A 4 80.07 -23.20 -13.99
N LYS A 5 80.76 -22.07 -14.23
CA LYS A 5 80.27 -20.74 -13.82
C LYS A 5 79.04 -20.32 -14.63
N ASP A 6 79.00 -20.67 -15.92
CA ASP A 6 77.85 -20.38 -16.78
C ASP A 6 76.59 -21.16 -16.37
N TYR A 7 76.76 -22.40 -15.90
CA TYR A 7 75.65 -23.19 -15.37
C TYR A 7 75.07 -22.59 -14.08
N GLU A 8 75.92 -22.13 -13.16
CA GLU A 8 75.51 -21.47 -11.92
C GLU A 8 74.79 -20.14 -12.21
N ILE A 9 75.28 -19.33 -13.15
CA ILE A 9 74.63 -18.07 -13.56
C ILE A 9 73.25 -18.35 -14.17
N LYS A 10 73.11 -19.41 -14.98
CA LYS A 10 71.83 -19.79 -15.60
C LYS A 10 70.84 -20.30 -14.57
N ALA A 11 71.30 -21.05 -13.56
CA ALA A 11 70.49 -21.51 -12.44
C ALA A 11 70.02 -20.34 -11.55
N LEU A 12 70.91 -19.41 -11.23
CA LEU A 12 70.59 -18.21 -10.45
C LEU A 12 69.57 -17.32 -11.18
N LYS A 13 69.74 -17.08 -12.48
CA LYS A 13 68.76 -16.34 -13.29
C LYS A 13 67.38 -17.00 -13.29
N LYS A 14 67.32 -18.33 -13.38
CA LYS A 14 66.07 -19.10 -13.31
C LYS A 14 65.41 -19.00 -11.93
N GLN A 15 66.21 -19.04 -10.85
CA GLN A 15 65.72 -18.90 -9.48
C GLN A 15 65.16 -17.50 -9.21
N ILE A 16 65.85 -16.45 -9.66
CA ILE A 16 65.42 -15.05 -9.58
C ILE A 16 64.15 -14.81 -10.41
N PHE A 17 64.06 -15.42 -11.60
CA PHE A 17 62.86 -15.35 -12.42
C PHE A 17 61.64 -15.99 -11.72
N ILE A 18 61.83 -17.16 -11.10
CA ILE A 18 60.77 -17.86 -10.37
C ILE A 18 60.34 -17.08 -9.12
N SER A 19 61.27 -16.43 -8.40
CA SER A 19 60.92 -15.61 -7.23
C SER A 19 60.14 -14.35 -7.61
N ASN A 20 60.52 -13.68 -8.69
CA ASN A 20 59.81 -12.50 -9.20
C ASN A 20 58.41 -12.87 -9.73
N LEU A 21 58.28 -14.03 -10.36
CA LEU A 21 57.00 -14.55 -10.83
C LEU A 21 56.05 -14.88 -9.65
N LYS A 22 56.57 -15.49 -8.58
CA LYS A 22 55.79 -15.76 -7.35
C LYS A 22 55.30 -14.48 -6.68
N ALA A 23 56.14 -13.45 -6.61
CA ALA A 23 55.76 -12.15 -6.07
C ALA A 23 54.62 -11.50 -6.86
N TRP A 24 54.64 -11.60 -8.19
CA TRP A 24 53.56 -11.12 -9.05
C TRP A 24 52.24 -11.88 -8.84
N ILE A 25 52.29 -13.21 -8.68
CA ILE A 25 51.08 -14.03 -8.44
C ILE A 25 50.42 -13.64 -7.11
N ILE A 26 51.20 -13.43 -6.06
CA ILE A 26 50.69 -12.99 -4.75
C ILE A 26 50.05 -11.60 -4.86
N GLY A 27 50.67 -10.67 -5.60
CA GLY A 27 50.11 -9.35 -5.84
C GLY A 27 48.75 -9.39 -6.55
N ILE A 28 48.58 -10.26 -7.55
CA ILE A 28 47.31 -10.43 -8.27
C ILE A 28 46.21 -10.97 -7.35
N ILE A 29 46.53 -11.92 -6.46
CA ILE A 29 45.57 -12.48 -5.49
C ILE A 29 45.07 -11.40 -4.52
N LEU A 30 45.98 -10.57 -3.99
CA LEU A 30 45.61 -9.47 -3.09
C LEU A 30 44.71 -8.44 -3.77
N VAL A 31 44.98 -8.11 -5.04
CA VAL A 31 44.13 -7.20 -5.82
C VAL A 31 42.75 -7.82 -6.06
N ALA A 32 42.69 -9.13 -6.34
CA ALA A 32 41.42 -9.83 -6.53
C ALA A 32 40.56 -9.82 -5.25
N GLU A 33 41.16 -10.00 -4.07
CA GLU A 33 40.44 -9.92 -2.79
C GLU A 33 39.90 -8.52 -2.53
N ILE A 34 40.66 -7.46 -2.84
CA ILE A 34 40.19 -6.07 -2.69
C ILE A 34 39.01 -5.79 -3.64
N ILE A 35 39.06 -6.28 -4.88
CA ILE A 35 37.96 -6.14 -5.84
C ILE A 35 36.75 -6.97 -5.41
N PHE A 36 36.97 -8.15 -4.82
CA PHE A 36 35.92 -9.02 -4.32
C PHE A 36 35.23 -8.42 -3.09
N ILE A 37 35.99 -7.92 -2.12
CA ILE A 37 35.48 -7.20 -0.95
C ILE A 37 34.80 -5.91 -1.41
N GLY A 38 35.38 -5.17 -2.34
CA GLY A 38 34.77 -3.98 -2.93
C GLY A 38 33.42 -4.31 -3.57
N SER A 39 33.32 -5.34 -4.41
CA SER A 39 32.06 -5.79 -5.01
C SER A 39 31.07 -6.33 -3.98
N PHE A 40 31.55 -7.00 -2.92
CA PHE A 40 30.73 -7.48 -1.82
C PHE A 40 30.19 -6.32 -0.98
N PHE A 41 31.01 -5.32 -0.69
CA PHE A 41 30.62 -4.09 0.00
C PHE A 41 29.75 -3.19 -0.86
N SER A 42 29.91 -3.19 -2.19
CA SER A 42 28.96 -2.52 -3.08
C SER A 42 27.61 -3.23 -3.08
N LYS A 43 27.57 -4.56 -3.07
CA LYS A 43 26.33 -5.33 -2.94
C LYS A 43 25.70 -5.26 -1.54
N MET A 44 26.51 -5.07 -0.50
CA MET A 44 26.08 -4.94 0.90
C MET A 44 25.79 -3.47 1.28
N GLY A 45 26.38 -2.52 0.55
CA GLY A 45 26.29 -1.06 0.71
C GLY A 45 25.36 -0.39 -0.28
N THR A 46 24.73 -1.14 -1.19
CA THR A 46 23.44 -0.77 -1.80
C THR A 46 22.27 -1.03 -0.84
N PHE A 47 22.41 -0.62 0.43
CA PHE A 47 21.35 0.17 1.08
C PHE A 47 21.43 1.60 0.54
N GLY A 48 21.57 1.72 -0.78
CA GLY A 48 21.30 2.97 -1.47
C GLY A 48 19.84 3.17 -1.21
N GLU A 49 19.54 4.18 -0.40
CA GLU A 49 18.28 4.91 -0.40
C GLU A 49 17.17 4.00 -0.93
N GLU A 50 16.75 3.03 -0.12
CA GLU A 50 15.37 2.63 -0.22
C GLU A 50 14.65 3.95 0.06
N SER A 51 14.40 4.70 -1.01
CA SER A 51 13.24 5.53 -1.12
C SER A 51 12.18 4.55 -0.64
N LEU A 52 11.75 4.76 0.60
CA LEU A 52 10.50 4.24 1.06
C LEU A 52 9.59 4.69 -0.06
N SER A 53 9.33 3.79 -1.01
CA SER A 53 8.28 3.95 -1.99
C SER A 53 7.13 4.34 -1.11
N GLU A 54 6.80 5.64 -1.10
CA GLU A 54 5.76 6.22 -0.25
C GLU A 54 4.47 5.65 -0.83
N ASN A 55 4.24 4.36 -0.65
CA ASN A 55 3.05 3.65 -1.03
C ASN A 55 2.08 3.94 0.10
N LYS A 56 1.70 5.21 0.21
CA LYS A 56 0.78 5.66 1.24
C LYS A 56 -0.57 5.06 0.92
N VAL A 57 -1.23 4.58 1.97
CA VAL A 57 -2.62 4.13 1.91
C VAL A 57 -3.44 5.25 2.54
N ALA A 58 -4.33 5.85 1.76
CA ALA A 58 -5.22 6.86 2.29
C ALA A 58 -6.27 6.19 3.17
N VAL A 59 -6.48 6.69 4.39
CA VAL A 59 -7.51 6.18 5.30
C VAL A 59 -8.67 7.16 5.33
N VAL A 60 -9.82 6.72 4.83
CA VAL A 60 -11.06 7.51 4.80
C VAL A 60 -12.05 6.88 5.76
N ARG A 61 -12.67 7.68 6.63
CA ARG A 61 -13.60 7.22 7.67
C ARG A 61 -14.98 7.81 7.43
N TYR A 62 -15.98 6.95 7.33
CA TYR A 62 -17.38 7.29 7.21
C TYR A 62 -18.13 6.79 8.44
N ASN A 63 -18.17 7.62 9.49
CA ASN A 63 -18.57 7.18 10.83
C ASN A 63 -19.87 7.84 11.32
N GLN A 64 -20.80 8.09 10.42
CA GLN A 64 -21.99 8.88 10.69
C GLN A 64 -23.16 8.50 9.76
N GLU A 65 -24.31 9.12 9.99
CA GLU A 65 -25.51 8.92 9.16
C GLU A 65 -25.23 9.33 7.71
N VAL A 66 -25.84 8.62 6.77
CA VAL A 66 -25.69 8.91 5.34
C VAL A 66 -26.55 10.12 4.97
N THR A 67 -25.89 11.26 4.77
CA THR A 67 -26.51 12.52 4.34
C THR A 67 -25.89 13.00 3.03
N GLU A 68 -26.62 13.80 2.26
CA GLU A 68 -26.12 14.37 1.00
C GLU A 68 -24.87 15.22 1.25
N GLU A 69 -24.95 16.15 2.22
CA GLU A 69 -23.83 17.03 2.59
C GLU A 69 -22.55 16.26 2.90
N PHE A 70 -22.63 15.24 3.76
CA PHE A 70 -21.44 14.50 4.15
C PHE A 70 -20.92 13.59 3.04
N THR A 71 -21.82 12.99 2.26
CA THR A 71 -21.44 12.20 1.09
C THR A 71 -20.66 13.05 0.09
N THR A 72 -21.10 14.29 -0.19
CA THR A 72 -20.36 15.22 -1.05
C THR A 72 -18.97 15.52 -0.51
N THR A 73 -18.84 15.84 0.79
CA THR A 73 -17.53 16.08 1.41
C THR A 73 -16.59 14.87 1.30
N ILE A 74 -17.14 13.65 1.42
CA ILE A 74 -16.34 12.43 1.25
C ILE A 74 -15.90 12.24 -0.19
N MET A 75 -16.75 12.53 -1.17
CA MET A 75 -16.37 12.46 -2.59
C MET A 75 -15.28 13.48 -2.94
N GLU A 76 -15.41 14.72 -2.49
CA GLU A 76 -14.37 15.76 -2.68
C GLU A 76 -13.03 15.32 -2.09
N ARG A 77 -13.03 14.77 -0.88
CA ARG A 77 -11.81 14.25 -0.25
C ARG A 77 -11.22 13.06 -1.00
N MET A 78 -12.06 12.21 -1.59
CA MET A 78 -11.60 11.09 -2.40
C MET A 78 -10.95 11.59 -3.70
N ASP A 79 -11.48 12.65 -4.32
CA ASP A 79 -10.88 13.29 -5.49
C ASP A 79 -9.52 13.90 -5.15
N GLU A 80 -9.38 14.58 -4.00
CA GLU A 80 -8.07 15.07 -3.53
C GLU A 80 -7.04 13.93 -3.36
N ILE A 81 -7.47 12.79 -2.80
CA ILE A 81 -6.62 11.60 -2.64
C ILE A 81 -6.20 11.04 -4.00
N LYS A 82 -7.07 11.10 -5.00
CA LYS A 82 -6.81 10.61 -6.34
C LYS A 82 -5.80 11.49 -7.09
N GLU A 83 -5.84 12.80 -6.88
CA GLU A 83 -4.90 13.75 -7.48
C GLU A 83 -3.49 13.65 -6.87
N ASP A 84 -3.37 13.19 -5.63
CA ASP A 84 -2.08 12.99 -4.96
C ASP A 84 -1.46 11.61 -5.33
N GLU A 85 -0.47 11.64 -6.22
CA GLU A 85 0.25 10.45 -6.71
C GLU A 85 0.99 9.65 -5.63
N THR A 86 1.14 10.19 -4.42
CA THR A 86 1.73 9.48 -3.28
C THR A 86 0.79 8.41 -2.71
N TYR A 87 -0.53 8.51 -2.94
CA TYR A 87 -1.46 7.46 -2.54
C TYR A 87 -1.55 6.37 -3.61
N LYS A 88 -1.41 5.12 -3.19
CA LYS A 88 -1.55 3.95 -4.08
C LYS A 88 -2.84 3.18 -3.90
N SER A 89 -3.52 3.39 -2.78
CA SER A 89 -4.80 2.74 -2.47
C SER A 89 -5.53 3.47 -1.35
N VAL A 90 -6.82 3.16 -1.22
CA VAL A 90 -7.70 3.69 -0.18
C VAL A 90 -8.16 2.55 0.74
N LEU A 91 -8.00 2.74 2.05
CA LEU A 91 -8.73 2.01 3.08
C LEU A 91 -9.96 2.83 3.47
N PHE A 92 -11.13 2.39 3.04
CA PHE A 92 -12.40 3.01 3.37
C PHE A 92 -13.00 2.32 4.60
N ILE A 93 -13.14 3.04 5.70
CA ILE A 93 -13.66 2.55 6.96
C ILE A 93 -15.11 3.00 7.09
N MET A 94 -16.03 2.04 7.10
CA MET A 94 -17.48 2.25 7.22
C MET A 94 -17.96 2.05 8.67
N GLY A 95 -18.76 2.99 9.14
CA GLY A 95 -19.37 3.06 10.45
C GLY A 95 -20.68 3.86 10.41
N SER A 96 -21.69 3.38 9.69
CA SER A 96 -22.97 4.09 9.51
C SER A 96 -24.21 3.23 9.81
N PRO A 97 -25.21 3.78 10.53
CA PRO A 97 -26.51 3.13 10.73
C PRO A 97 -27.42 3.18 9.49
N GLY A 98 -27.03 3.91 8.43
CA GLY A 98 -27.88 4.17 7.26
C GLY A 98 -28.15 5.66 7.09
N GLY A 99 -29.19 6.02 6.32
CA GLY A 99 -29.56 7.41 6.07
C GLY A 99 -30.32 7.56 4.75
N SER A 100 -30.06 8.65 4.02
CA SER A 100 -30.67 8.96 2.72
C SER A 100 -30.39 7.85 1.68
N PRO A 101 -31.42 7.25 1.08
CA PRO A 101 -31.25 6.28 0.00
C PRO A 101 -30.56 6.88 -1.22
N THR A 102 -30.88 8.13 -1.57
CA THR A 102 -30.28 8.83 -2.72
C THR A 102 -28.78 9.04 -2.52
N ALA A 103 -28.37 9.57 -1.36
CA ALA A 103 -26.96 9.77 -1.05
C ALA A 103 -26.19 8.44 -0.91
N SER A 104 -26.88 7.36 -0.51
CA SER A 104 -26.30 6.02 -0.47
C SER A 104 -26.03 5.48 -1.88
N GLU A 105 -26.96 5.69 -2.82
CA GLU A 105 -26.78 5.32 -4.22
C GLU A 105 -25.64 6.10 -4.86
N GLU A 106 -25.67 7.42 -4.72
CA GLU A 106 -24.68 8.33 -5.29
C GLU A 106 -23.26 7.96 -4.86
N LEU A 107 -23.02 7.78 -3.55
CA LEU A 107 -21.71 7.37 -3.05
C LEU A 107 -21.32 5.96 -3.52
N SER A 108 -22.27 5.05 -3.60
CA SER A 108 -22.03 3.68 -4.08
C SER A 108 -21.58 3.66 -5.54
N GLU A 109 -22.24 4.42 -6.42
CA GLU A 109 -21.88 4.58 -7.82
C GLU A 109 -20.52 5.27 -7.98
N TYR A 110 -20.29 6.35 -7.23
CA TYR A 110 -19.01 7.05 -7.20
C TYR A 110 -17.86 6.11 -6.82
N LEU A 111 -17.98 5.37 -5.70
CA LEU A 111 -16.92 4.47 -5.24
C LEU A 111 -16.66 3.32 -6.23
N LYS A 112 -17.69 2.81 -6.91
CA LYS A 112 -17.52 1.80 -7.98
C LYS A 112 -16.74 2.35 -9.17
N ALA A 113 -16.96 3.62 -9.52
CA ALA A 113 -16.19 4.28 -10.58
C ALA A 113 -14.75 4.51 -10.13
N PHE A 114 -14.56 5.07 -8.92
CA PHE A 114 -13.27 5.35 -8.31
C PHE A 114 -12.39 4.09 -8.22
N GLN A 115 -12.97 2.95 -7.84
CA GLN A 115 -12.24 1.68 -7.71
C GLN A 115 -11.57 1.21 -9.00
N LYS A 116 -12.06 1.64 -10.18
CA LYS A 116 -11.44 1.32 -11.47
C LYS A 116 -10.11 2.05 -11.68
N GLU A 117 -9.91 3.15 -10.97
CA GLU A 117 -8.75 4.01 -11.11
C GLU A 117 -7.77 3.81 -9.94
N MET A 118 -8.27 3.76 -8.71
CA MET A 118 -7.47 3.52 -7.51
C MET A 118 -8.09 2.41 -6.64
N PRO A 119 -7.31 1.38 -6.25
CA PRO A 119 -7.83 0.28 -5.43
C PRO A 119 -8.41 0.75 -4.10
N ILE A 120 -9.61 0.29 -3.79
CA ILE A 120 -10.29 0.53 -2.51
C ILE A 120 -10.44 -0.79 -1.76
N THR A 121 -10.06 -0.81 -0.48
CA THR A 121 -10.43 -1.85 0.49
C THR A 121 -11.47 -1.30 1.44
N MET A 122 -12.61 -1.98 1.55
CA MET A 122 -13.69 -1.61 2.45
C MET A 122 -13.56 -2.36 3.78
N TYR A 123 -13.56 -1.64 4.89
CA TYR A 123 -13.53 -2.19 6.24
C TYR A 123 -14.70 -1.67 7.07
N VAL A 124 -15.53 -2.57 7.62
CA VAL A 124 -16.61 -2.19 8.54
C VAL A 124 -16.10 -2.27 9.98
N ASP A 125 -16.06 -1.14 10.67
CA ASP A 125 -15.52 -1.05 12.04
C ASP A 125 -16.56 -1.43 13.09
N SER A 126 -17.71 -0.75 13.10
CA SER A 126 -18.73 -0.88 14.15
C SER A 126 -20.12 -1.22 13.61
N ILE A 127 -20.61 -0.46 12.62
CA ILE A 127 -21.94 -0.64 12.04
C ILE A 127 -21.94 -0.33 10.55
N ALA A 128 -22.58 -1.16 9.75
CA ALA A 128 -22.94 -0.87 8.37
C ALA A 128 -24.35 -1.39 8.14
N ALA A 129 -25.34 -0.53 8.35
CA ALA A 129 -26.76 -0.87 8.24
C ALA A 129 -27.46 -0.05 7.15
N SER A 130 -28.49 -0.61 6.50
CA SER A 130 -29.31 0.06 5.48
C SER A 130 -28.44 0.72 4.38
N GLY A 131 -28.48 2.05 4.23
CA GLY A 131 -27.65 2.80 3.30
C GLY A 131 -26.13 2.59 3.49
N GLY A 132 -25.67 2.45 4.74
CA GLY A 132 -24.27 2.16 5.03
C GLY A 132 -23.84 0.77 4.54
N TYR A 133 -24.73 -0.23 4.63
CA TYR A 133 -24.49 -1.54 4.02
C TYR A 133 -24.52 -1.48 2.50
N TYR A 134 -25.44 -0.67 1.93
CA TYR A 134 -25.53 -0.48 0.48
C TYR A 134 -24.21 0.03 -0.09
N ILE A 135 -23.66 1.08 0.51
CA ILE A 135 -22.35 1.63 0.16
C ILE A 135 -21.23 0.58 0.39
N ALA A 136 -21.19 -0.06 1.56
CA ALA A 136 -20.12 -1.02 1.88
C ALA A 136 -20.08 -2.21 0.90
N SER A 137 -21.25 -2.68 0.46
CA SER A 137 -21.38 -3.83 -0.45
C SER A 137 -20.92 -3.56 -1.88
N SER A 138 -20.75 -2.29 -2.26
CA SER A 138 -20.35 -1.88 -3.61
C SER A 138 -18.88 -2.13 -3.91
N ILE A 139 -18.05 -2.29 -2.88
CA ILE A 139 -16.58 -2.37 -2.97
C ILE A 139 -16.05 -3.72 -2.52
N LYS A 140 -15.02 -4.21 -3.21
CA LYS A 140 -14.29 -5.44 -2.84
C LYS A 140 -12.78 -5.21 -2.80
N PRO A 141 -12.05 -5.74 -1.80
CA PRO A 141 -12.55 -6.61 -0.73
C PRO A 141 -13.33 -5.84 0.35
N LEU A 142 -14.39 -6.47 0.85
CA LEU A 142 -15.20 -6.01 1.99
C LEU A 142 -14.88 -6.89 3.20
N ILE A 143 -14.31 -6.30 4.23
CA ILE A 143 -13.94 -6.97 5.48
C ILE A 143 -14.75 -6.33 6.59
N ALA A 144 -15.34 -7.13 7.47
CA ALA A 144 -16.07 -6.62 8.63
C ALA A 144 -15.40 -7.10 9.92
N ASN A 145 -15.37 -6.22 10.92
CA ASN A 145 -15.08 -6.62 12.28
C ASN A 145 -16.09 -7.71 12.71
N LYS A 146 -15.62 -8.74 13.43
CA LYS A 146 -16.48 -9.83 13.93
C LYS A 146 -17.61 -9.34 14.82
N ASN A 147 -17.41 -8.20 15.48
CA ASN A 147 -18.40 -7.58 16.35
C ASN A 147 -19.23 -6.49 15.65
N ALA A 148 -18.98 -6.22 14.36
CA ALA A 148 -19.72 -5.18 13.64
C ALA A 148 -21.16 -5.62 13.35
N ILE A 149 -22.08 -4.67 13.52
CA ILE A 149 -23.48 -4.85 13.12
C ILE A 149 -23.58 -4.56 11.63
N VAL A 150 -23.74 -5.60 10.82
CA VAL A 150 -23.90 -5.48 9.36
C VAL A 150 -25.29 -5.93 8.93
N GLY A 151 -25.93 -5.22 8.00
CA GLY A 151 -27.20 -5.63 7.40
C GLY A 151 -28.34 -4.61 7.49
N SER A 152 -29.54 -5.03 7.94
CA SER A 152 -30.77 -4.22 7.89
C SER A 152 -31.15 -3.75 6.47
N ILE A 153 -31.16 -4.68 5.51
CA ILE A 153 -31.61 -4.44 4.13
C ILE A 153 -33.12 -4.20 4.14
N GLY A 154 -33.55 -2.94 4.21
CA GLY A 154 -34.96 -2.58 4.19
C GLY A 154 -35.19 -1.07 4.32
N VAL A 155 -35.96 -0.52 3.38
CA VAL A 155 -36.43 0.87 3.44
C VAL A 155 -37.62 0.93 4.39
N ILE A 156 -37.46 1.56 5.55
CA ILE A 156 -38.60 1.93 6.40
C ILE A 156 -39.04 3.32 5.92
N MET A 157 -40.17 3.40 5.21
CA MET A 157 -40.89 4.66 4.96
C MET A 157 -41.96 4.82 6.05
N PRO A 158 -41.69 5.50 7.19
CA PRO A 158 -42.70 5.73 8.20
C PRO A 158 -43.77 6.69 7.64
N HIS A 159 -44.93 6.15 7.27
CA HIS A 159 -46.10 6.95 6.96
C HIS A 159 -46.78 7.38 8.27
N TYR A 160 -46.58 8.62 8.68
CA TYR A 160 -47.32 9.20 9.81
C TYR A 160 -48.74 9.57 9.36
N ASN A 161 -49.73 8.73 9.71
CA ASN A 161 -51.14 9.03 9.47
C ASN A 161 -51.72 9.84 10.65
N PHE A 162 -51.77 11.16 10.52
CA PHE A 162 -52.38 12.06 11.51
C PHE A 162 -53.92 12.11 11.46
N GLY A 163 -54.57 11.35 10.56
CA GLY A 163 -56.02 11.39 10.37
C GLY A 163 -56.83 10.92 11.59
N GLN A 164 -56.28 10.01 12.41
CA GLN A 164 -56.95 9.56 13.63
C GLN A 164 -56.80 10.54 14.81
N LEU A 165 -55.69 11.28 14.86
CA LEU A 165 -55.47 12.32 15.87
C LEU A 165 -56.35 13.55 15.62
N ALA A 166 -56.51 13.96 14.35
CA ALA A 166 -57.40 15.06 13.97
C ALA A 166 -58.88 14.75 14.30
N LYS A 167 -59.31 13.48 14.19
CA LYS A 167 -60.67 13.06 14.51
C LYS A 167 -60.96 13.03 16.03
N THR A 168 -59.93 12.85 16.85
CA THR A 168 -60.05 12.76 18.31
C THR A 168 -59.94 14.12 19.00
N VAL A 169 -59.21 15.08 18.39
CA VAL A 169 -59.07 16.46 18.90
C VAL A 169 -60.09 17.43 18.27
N GLY A 170 -60.65 17.08 17.10
CA GLY A 170 -61.69 17.85 16.41
C GLY A 170 -63.12 17.37 16.69
N SER A 171 -63.39 16.86 17.90
CA SER A 171 -64.74 16.65 18.44
C SER A 171 -65.02 17.68 19.54
#